data_AF-A0A0W8G6W5-F1
#
_entry.id   AF-A0A0W8G6W5-F1
#
_cell.length_a   1.000
_cell.length_b   1.000
_cell.length_c   1.000
_cell.angle_alpha   90.00
_cell.angle_beta   90.00
_cell.angle_gamma   90.00
#
_symmetry.space_group_name_H-M   'P 1'
#
loop_
_entity.id
_entity.type
_entity.pdbx_description
1 polymer ?
#
loop_
_entity_poly.entity_id
_entity_poly.type
_entity_poly.pdbx_seq_one_letter_code
_entity_poly.pdbx_strand_id
1 'polypeptide(L)'
;MPLAGMKTLKISVKDAGEALTVKVRLKFPKPEPVHAPAHASDGTPLTGQQSGPDGGPDRGQDRGPAPGRPALRPRYKSLKKRMKRDFKDIGAALAAGFPPHPATAANFAADSRLMTTYRGKGDEHYPAYLAAVDAFEAAQASGDLEAMARHYRDLALCKKKCHADHA
;
A
#
# COMPACT_ATOMS: atom_id res chain seq x y z
N MET A 1 -1.77 -37.88 -0.13
CA MET A 1 -0.78 -36.86 -0.53
C MET A 1 -0.68 -35.84 0.59
N PRO A 2 0.38 -35.85 1.42
CA PRO A 2 0.36 -35.06 2.64
C PRO A 2 0.62 -33.59 2.30
N LEU A 3 -0.30 -32.75 2.74
CA LEU A 3 -0.23 -31.29 2.71
C LEU A 3 0.74 -30.71 3.77
N ALA A 4 1.60 -31.56 4.33
CA ALA A 4 2.53 -31.22 5.39
C ALA A 4 3.67 -30.35 4.82
N GLY A 5 3.77 -29.11 5.31
CA GLY A 5 4.79 -28.13 4.89
C GLY A 5 4.26 -26.91 4.13
N MET A 6 2.94 -26.81 3.88
CA MET A 6 2.39 -25.59 3.29
C MET A 6 2.35 -24.46 4.33
N LYS A 7 2.78 -23.25 3.96
CA LYS A 7 2.69 -22.07 4.83
C LYS A 7 1.36 -21.34 4.63
N THR A 8 0.84 -21.34 3.40
CA THR A 8 -0.43 -20.67 3.09
C THR A 8 -1.08 -21.27 1.86
N LEU A 9 -2.38 -21.60 1.98
CA LEU A 9 -3.29 -21.94 0.87
C LEU A 9 -4.30 -20.81 0.75
N LYS A 10 -4.41 -20.20 -0.44
CA LYS A 10 -5.42 -19.18 -0.73
C LYS A 10 -6.27 -19.62 -1.91
N ILE A 11 -7.55 -19.83 -1.64
CA ILE A 11 -8.56 -20.18 -2.65
C ILE A 11 -9.45 -18.96 -2.85
N SER A 12 -9.61 -18.54 -4.11
CA SER A 12 -10.52 -17.46 -4.49
C SER A 12 -11.49 -18.02 -5.52
N VAL A 13 -12.78 -17.95 -5.21
CA VAL A 13 -13.85 -18.35 -6.13
C VAL A 13 -14.53 -17.08 -6.62
N LYS A 14 -14.66 -16.94 -7.93
CA LYS A 14 -15.39 -15.85 -8.54
C LYS A 14 -16.44 -16.43 -9.46
N ASP A 15 -17.69 -16.13 -9.14
CA ASP A 15 -18.84 -16.48 -9.95
C ASP A 15 -19.15 -15.32 -10.91
N ALA A 16 -19.31 -15.63 -12.19
CA ALA A 16 -19.66 -14.68 -13.24
C ALA A 16 -20.94 -15.09 -13.99
N GLY A 17 -21.85 -15.83 -13.33
CA GLY A 17 -23.10 -16.32 -13.90
C GLY A 17 -22.94 -17.46 -14.90
N GLU A 18 -22.19 -17.25 -15.98
CA GLU A 18 -21.97 -18.25 -17.05
C GLU A 18 -20.69 -19.07 -16.87
N ALA A 19 -19.79 -18.64 -15.98
CA ALA A 19 -18.57 -19.37 -15.66
C ALA A 19 -18.14 -19.17 -14.20
N LEU A 20 -17.80 -20.28 -13.55
CA LEU A 20 -17.23 -20.29 -12.22
C LEU A 20 -15.70 -20.38 -12.31
N THR A 21 -15.00 -19.32 -11.89
CA THR A 21 -13.53 -19.30 -11.88
C THR A 21 -13.00 -19.55 -10.48
N VAL A 22 -12.31 -20.67 -10.30
CA VAL A 22 -11.62 -21.01 -9.04
C VAL A 22 -10.12 -20.80 -9.22
N LYS A 23 -9.54 -19.91 -8.41
CA LYS A 23 -8.10 -19.64 -8.37
C LYS A 23 -7.51 -20.15 -7.07
N VAL A 24 -6.73 -21.23 -7.17
CA VAL A 24 -5.99 -21.81 -6.04
C VAL A 24 -4.54 -21.35 -6.11
N ARG A 25 -4.04 -20.72 -5.04
CA ARG A 25 -2.63 -20.37 -4.87
C ARG A 25 -2.05 -21.10 -3.67
N LEU A 26 -1.04 -21.93 -3.96
CA LEU A 26 -0.25 -22.66 -2.98
C LEU A 26 1.11 -21.98 -2.82
N LYS A 27 1.56 -21.79 -1.58
CA LYS A 27 2.89 -21.25 -1.29
C LYS A 27 3.64 -22.15 -0.31
N PHE A 28 4.73 -22.71 -0.79
CA PHE A 28 5.65 -23.54 -0.02
C PHE A 28 6.85 -22.70 0.45
N PRO A 29 7.35 -22.92 1.68
CA PRO A 29 8.58 -22.30 2.15
C PRO A 29 9.76 -22.81 1.31
N LYS A 30 10.71 -21.91 1.03
CA LYS A 30 11.96 -22.27 0.37
C LYS A 30 12.81 -23.02 1.40
N PRO A 31 13.31 -24.24 1.12
CA PRO A 31 14.18 -24.94 2.05
C PRO A 31 15.44 -24.10 2.29
N GLU A 32 15.75 -23.82 3.55
CA GLU A 32 16.98 -23.15 3.94
C GLU A 32 18.18 -24.04 3.60
N PRO A 33 19.25 -23.48 2.99
CA PRO A 33 20.48 -24.22 2.79
C PRO A 33 21.14 -24.45 4.16
N VAL A 34 21.42 -25.72 4.45
CA VAL A 34 22.17 -26.16 5.63
C VAL A 34 23.54 -25.50 5.61
N HIS A 35 23.89 -24.78 6.68
CA HIS A 35 25.23 -24.25 6.90
C HIS A 35 26.26 -25.39 6.93
N ALA A 36 27.25 -25.36 6.04
CA ALA A 36 28.50 -26.10 6.19
C ALA A 36 29.58 -25.16 6.76
N PRO A 37 30.46 -25.64 7.66
CA PRO A 37 31.33 -24.80 8.48
C PRO A 37 32.55 -24.26 7.74
N ALA A 38 33.09 -23.18 8.30
CA ALA A 38 34.28 -22.46 7.84
C ALA A 38 35.54 -23.33 7.85
N HIS A 39 36.33 -23.25 6.77
CA HIS A 39 37.77 -23.48 6.80
C HIS A 39 38.48 -22.44 5.92
N ALA A 40 39.50 -21.84 6.53
CA ALA A 40 40.40 -20.85 5.96
C ALA A 40 41.29 -21.43 4.86
N SER A 41 41.67 -20.60 3.87
CA SER A 41 43.06 -20.45 3.40
C SER A 41 43.18 -19.31 2.38
N ASP A 42 44.31 -18.62 2.52
CA ASP A 42 44.95 -17.56 1.74
C ASP A 42 44.83 -17.57 0.20
N GLY A 43 44.92 -16.37 -0.39
CA GLY A 43 45.34 -16.17 -1.80
C GLY A 43 44.64 -15.05 -2.56
N THR A 44 45.31 -13.89 -2.72
CA THR A 44 45.05 -12.84 -3.75
C THR A 44 45.87 -13.23 -5.01
N PRO A 45 45.62 -12.81 -6.30
CA PRO A 45 45.15 -11.48 -6.73
C PRO A 45 44.35 -11.30 -8.07
N LEU A 46 43.82 -10.06 -8.22
CA LEU A 46 43.62 -9.19 -9.41
C LEU A 46 42.72 -9.53 -10.64
N THR A 47 42.05 -8.44 -11.07
CA THR A 47 41.59 -8.05 -12.42
C THR A 47 40.15 -8.38 -12.86
N GLY A 48 39.47 -7.35 -13.40
CA GLY A 48 38.27 -7.52 -14.23
C GLY A 48 37.25 -6.38 -14.13
N GLN A 49 37.28 -5.49 -15.13
CA GLN A 49 36.42 -4.30 -15.32
C GLN A 49 35.07 -4.67 -15.99
N GLN A 50 34.11 -3.73 -15.95
CA GLN A 50 32.89 -3.59 -16.80
C GLN A 50 31.69 -4.46 -16.41
N SER A 51 30.42 -4.14 -16.67
CA SER A 51 29.61 -2.96 -17.04
C SER A 51 28.18 -3.54 -17.19
N GLY A 52 27.12 -2.79 -16.88
CA GLY A 52 25.78 -3.10 -17.42
C GLY A 52 24.65 -3.32 -16.40
N PRO A 53 23.57 -2.53 -16.46
CA PRO A 53 22.37 -2.66 -15.62
C PRO A 53 21.30 -3.51 -16.31
N ASP A 54 20.55 -4.35 -15.60
CA ASP A 54 19.22 -4.76 -16.09
C ASP A 54 18.26 -5.17 -14.98
N GLY A 55 17.00 -4.80 -15.17
CA GLY A 55 15.96 -4.80 -14.16
C GLY A 55 15.41 -6.17 -13.79
N GLY A 56 15.02 -6.30 -12.52
CA GLY A 56 14.27 -7.44 -12.00
C GLY A 56 13.34 -7.01 -10.87
N PRO A 57 12.04 -7.38 -10.87
CA PRO A 57 11.03 -6.77 -10.01
C PRO A 57 10.97 -7.48 -8.65
N ASP A 58 11.53 -6.87 -7.60
CA ASP A 58 11.48 -7.45 -6.26
C ASP A 58 10.28 -6.99 -5.43
N ARG A 59 9.73 -7.98 -4.73
CA ARG A 59 8.41 -8.05 -4.14
C ARG A 59 8.37 -7.30 -2.82
N GLY A 60 7.31 -6.52 -2.63
CA GLY A 60 6.98 -5.90 -1.35
C GLY A 60 6.98 -6.91 -0.21
N GLN A 61 7.92 -6.71 0.72
CA GLN A 61 7.89 -7.27 2.06
C GLN A 61 7.36 -6.20 3.01
N ASP A 62 6.13 -6.44 3.43
CA ASP A 62 5.61 -6.00 4.72
C ASP A 62 6.42 -6.73 5.80
N ARG A 63 7.43 -6.05 6.35
CA ARG A 63 8.02 -6.37 7.65
C ARG A 63 7.87 -5.11 8.49
N GLY A 64 7.29 -5.26 9.67
CA GLY A 64 7.18 -4.20 10.66
C GLY A 64 8.53 -3.53 10.92
N PRO A 65 8.52 -2.27 11.38
CA PRO A 65 9.72 -1.44 11.39
C PRO A 65 10.77 -2.03 12.33
N ALA A 66 11.91 -2.44 11.77
CA ALA A 66 13.14 -2.55 12.52
C ALA A 66 13.64 -1.13 12.83
N PRO A 67 14.08 -0.83 14.06
CA PRO A 67 14.53 0.50 14.42
C PRO A 67 15.84 0.83 13.67
N GLY A 68 15.87 1.99 13.00
CA GLY A 68 17.11 2.62 12.55
C GLY A 68 17.44 2.63 11.06
N ARG A 69 16.57 2.15 10.15
CA ARG A 69 16.71 2.46 8.71
C ARG A 69 15.75 3.60 8.32
N PRO A 70 16.21 4.64 7.60
CA PRO A 70 15.29 5.64 7.06
C PRO A 70 14.28 4.89 6.19
N ALA A 71 13.00 4.96 6.57
CA ALA A 71 11.93 4.30 5.83
C ALA A 71 12.00 4.76 4.38
N LEU A 72 12.38 3.85 3.47
CA LEU A 72 12.44 4.15 2.05
C LEU A 72 11.06 4.64 1.63
N ARG A 73 11.00 5.92 1.24
CA ARG A 73 9.76 6.60 0.86
C ARG A 73 8.99 5.71 -0.13
N PRO A 74 7.73 5.35 0.14
CA PRO A 74 6.95 4.49 -0.75
C PRO A 74 6.93 5.00 -2.19
N ARG A 75 6.87 4.10 -3.18
CA ARG A 75 6.68 4.53 -4.58
C ARG A 75 5.31 5.18 -4.72
N TYR A 76 5.22 6.33 -5.39
CA TYR A 76 3.99 7.10 -5.57
C TYR A 76 2.81 6.26 -6.10
N LYS A 77 3.07 5.38 -7.08
CA LYS A 77 2.06 4.47 -7.65
C LYS A 77 1.49 3.51 -6.61
N SER A 78 2.33 2.97 -5.73
CA SER A 78 1.89 2.08 -4.65
C SER A 78 1.10 2.83 -3.58
N LEU A 79 1.54 4.05 -3.25
CA LEU A 79 0.83 4.96 -2.33
C LEU A 79 -0.59 5.26 -2.84
N LYS A 80 -0.73 5.76 -4.07
CA LYS A 80 -2.05 6.06 -4.67
C LYS A 80 -2.95 4.83 -4.73
N LYS A 81 -2.38 3.63 -4.96
CA LYS A 81 -3.15 2.38 -4.96
C LYS A 81 -3.70 2.03 -3.58
N ARG A 82 -2.88 2.18 -2.53
CA ARG A 82 -3.31 1.98 -1.13
C ARG A 82 -4.38 3.01 -0.74
N MET A 83 -4.13 4.29 -0.98
CA MET A 83 -5.11 5.35 -0.76
C MET A 83 -6.44 5.12 -1.47
N LYS A 84 -6.41 4.63 -2.72
CA LYS A 84 -7.64 4.30 -3.47
C LYS A 84 -8.45 3.19 -2.80
N ARG A 85 -7.79 2.19 -2.21
CA ARG A 85 -8.46 1.13 -1.45
C ARG A 85 -9.06 1.73 -0.18
N ASP A 86 -8.26 2.41 0.61
CA ASP A 86 -8.68 2.95 1.90
C ASP A 86 -9.83 3.98 1.72
N PHE A 87 -9.78 4.80 0.67
CA PHE A 87 -10.87 5.70 0.29
C PHE A 87 -12.18 4.96 -0.03
N LYS A 88 -12.11 3.81 -0.71
CA LYS A 88 -13.30 2.99 -0.99
C LYS A 88 -13.86 2.36 0.29
N ASP A 89 -12.98 1.87 1.15
CA ASP A 89 -13.38 1.24 2.41
C ASP A 89 -14.06 2.27 3.33
N ILE A 90 -13.52 3.49 3.40
CA ILE A 90 -14.15 4.62 4.10
C ILE A 90 -15.52 4.93 3.49
N GLY A 91 -15.60 5.08 2.17
CA GLY A 91 -16.86 5.37 1.50
C GLY A 91 -17.93 4.29 1.70
N ALA A 92 -17.54 3.02 1.72
CA ALA A 92 -18.44 1.91 1.97
C ALA A 92 -18.98 1.92 3.41
N ALA A 93 -18.12 2.18 4.41
CA ALA A 93 -18.56 2.31 5.80
C ALA A 93 -19.55 3.46 5.98
N LEU A 94 -19.22 4.64 5.44
CA LEU A 94 -20.06 5.84 5.53
C LEU A 94 -21.41 5.65 4.81
N ALA A 95 -21.42 4.99 3.65
CA ALA A 95 -22.65 4.68 2.92
C ALA A 95 -23.55 3.69 3.68
N ALA A 96 -22.97 2.83 4.50
CA ALA A 96 -23.68 1.91 5.38
C ALA A 96 -24.12 2.56 6.72
N GLY A 97 -23.82 3.85 6.93
CA GLY A 97 -24.16 4.55 8.18
C GLY A 97 -23.25 4.19 9.35
N PHE A 98 -22.04 3.67 9.09
CA PHE A 98 -21.07 3.33 10.12
C PHE A 98 -19.81 4.18 10.02
N PRO A 99 -19.14 4.48 11.16
CA PRO A 99 -17.83 5.09 11.12
C PRO A 99 -16.82 4.13 10.45
N PRO A 100 -15.88 4.65 9.64
CA PRO A 100 -14.81 3.84 9.08
C PRO A 100 -13.90 3.30 10.19
N HIS A 101 -13.25 2.16 9.91
CA HIS A 101 -12.30 1.59 10.86
C HIS A 101 -11.18 2.60 11.20
N PRO A 102 -10.85 2.83 12.49
CA PRO A 102 -9.94 3.90 12.89
C PRO A 102 -8.57 3.83 12.21
N ALA A 103 -8.00 2.63 12.08
CA ALA A 103 -6.73 2.43 11.39
C ALA A 103 -6.82 2.76 9.89
N THR A 104 -7.95 2.52 9.22
CA THR A 104 -8.11 2.82 7.79
C THR A 104 -8.13 4.33 7.56
N ALA A 105 -8.84 5.06 8.42
CA ALA A 105 -8.92 6.51 8.33
C ALA A 105 -7.59 7.19 8.70
N ALA A 106 -6.90 6.73 9.76
CA ALA A 106 -5.56 7.22 10.11
C ALA A 106 -4.52 6.93 9.02
N ASN A 107 -4.54 5.73 8.43
CA ASN A 107 -3.65 5.38 7.31
C ASN A 107 -3.94 6.26 6.08
N PHE A 108 -5.22 6.49 5.77
CA PHE A 108 -5.60 7.36 4.66
C PHE A 108 -5.08 8.78 4.87
N ALA A 109 -5.26 9.37 6.05
CA ALA A 109 -4.78 10.72 6.34
C ALA A 109 -3.24 10.84 6.31
N ALA A 110 -2.52 9.88 6.90
CA ALA A 110 -1.06 9.83 6.83
C ALA A 110 -0.57 9.73 5.37
N ASP A 111 -1.22 8.88 4.57
CA ASP A 111 -0.91 8.73 3.16
C ASP A 111 -1.25 9.98 2.34
N SER A 112 -2.34 10.67 2.67
CA SER A 112 -2.71 11.95 2.06
C SER A 112 -1.63 12.99 2.27
N ARG A 113 -1.15 13.16 3.51
CA ARG A 113 -0.04 14.06 3.83
C ARG A 113 1.21 13.66 3.05
N LEU A 114 1.57 12.37 3.05
CA LEU A 114 2.71 11.86 2.28
C LEU A 114 2.55 12.12 0.77
N MET A 115 1.36 11.96 0.20
CA MET A 115 1.09 12.19 -1.22
C MET A 115 1.35 13.65 -1.61
N THR A 116 1.01 14.61 -0.76
CA THR A 116 1.22 16.04 -1.05
C THR A 116 2.69 16.46 -1.03
N THR A 117 3.59 15.61 -0.54
CA THR A 117 5.04 15.87 -0.60
C THR A 117 5.68 15.51 -1.96
N TYR A 118 4.92 14.94 -2.91
CA TYR A 118 5.41 14.62 -4.26
C TYR A 118 5.12 15.81 -5.18
N ARG A 119 6.16 16.49 -5.67
CA ARG A 119 6.04 17.67 -6.54
C ARG A 119 5.55 17.34 -7.95
N GLY A 120 4.88 18.30 -8.59
CA GLY A 120 4.46 18.23 -9.98
C GLY A 120 3.30 17.26 -10.23
N LYS A 121 2.43 17.09 -9.22
CA LYS A 121 1.30 16.13 -9.25
C LYS A 121 -0.03 16.76 -8.81
N GLY A 122 -0.17 18.08 -9.00
CA GLY A 122 -1.35 18.86 -8.58
C GLY A 122 -1.11 19.73 -7.35
N ASP A 123 0.09 20.29 -7.23
CA ASP A 123 0.57 21.05 -6.07
C ASP A 123 -0.39 22.20 -5.69
N GLU A 124 -1.04 22.84 -6.67
CA GLU A 124 -2.03 23.91 -6.47
C GLU A 124 -3.30 23.44 -5.72
N HIS A 125 -3.65 22.15 -5.84
CA HIS A 125 -4.82 21.59 -5.17
C HIS A 125 -4.50 21.01 -3.79
N TYR A 126 -3.22 20.89 -3.42
CA TYR A 126 -2.81 20.28 -2.15
C TYR A 126 -3.28 21.03 -0.92
N PRO A 127 -3.27 22.37 -0.86
CA PRO A 127 -3.78 23.10 0.31
C PRO A 127 -5.25 22.79 0.60
N ALA A 128 -6.11 22.86 -0.42
CA ALA A 128 -7.53 22.57 -0.28
C ALA A 128 -7.79 21.08 0.06
N TYR A 129 -7.01 20.18 -0.52
CA TYR A 129 -7.09 18.76 -0.22
C TYR A 129 -6.69 18.44 1.23
N LEU A 130 -5.59 19.02 1.72
CA LEU A 130 -5.12 18.82 3.10
C LEU A 130 -6.13 19.36 4.12
N ALA A 131 -6.70 20.54 3.88
CA ALA A 131 -7.74 21.09 4.74
C ALA A 131 -8.95 20.15 4.88
N ALA A 132 -9.36 19.49 3.78
CA ALA A 132 -10.43 18.50 3.81
C ALA A 132 -10.03 17.20 4.55
N VAL A 133 -8.75 16.81 4.51
CA VAL A 133 -8.23 15.67 5.28
C VAL A 133 -8.21 16.00 6.77
N ASP A 134 -7.73 17.18 7.16
CA ASP A 134 -7.70 17.63 8.54
C ASP A 134 -9.13 17.70 9.13
N ALA A 135 -10.09 18.24 8.37
CA ALA A 135 -11.48 18.29 8.77
C ALA A 135 -12.12 16.89 8.92
N PHE A 136 -11.75 15.95 8.04
CA PHE A 136 -12.18 14.56 8.16
C PHE A 136 -11.60 13.86 9.41
N GLU A 137 -10.31 14.06 9.72
CA GLU A 137 -9.71 13.54 10.96
C GLU A 137 -10.36 14.14 12.21
N ALA A 138 -10.67 15.43 12.20
CA ALA A 138 -11.38 16.08 13.31
C ALA A 138 -12.78 15.48 13.53
N ALA A 139 -13.55 15.27 12.45
CA ALA A 139 -14.86 14.63 12.51
C ALA A 139 -14.78 13.17 12.99
N GLN A 140 -13.71 12.46 12.62
CA GLN A 140 -13.45 11.12 13.13
C GLN A 140 -13.18 11.14 14.65
N ALA A 141 -12.37 12.08 15.12
CA ALA A 141 -12.01 12.21 16.53
C ALA A 141 -13.22 12.59 17.39
N SER A 142 -14.15 13.37 16.86
CA SER A 142 -15.41 13.73 17.52
C SER A 142 -16.50 12.66 17.38
N GLY A 143 -16.31 11.64 16.55
CA GLY A 143 -17.32 10.62 16.25
C GLY A 143 -18.52 11.15 15.45
N ASP A 144 -18.39 12.30 14.79
CA ASP A 144 -19.45 12.94 14.03
C ASP A 144 -19.57 12.32 12.63
N LEU A 145 -20.43 11.31 12.51
CA LEU A 145 -20.63 10.56 11.27
C LEU A 145 -21.11 11.43 10.10
N GLU A 146 -21.94 12.45 10.37
CA GLU A 146 -22.46 13.33 9.33
C GLU A 146 -21.35 14.24 8.80
N ALA A 147 -20.54 14.82 9.69
CA ALA A 147 -19.37 15.59 9.33
C ALA A 147 -18.35 14.73 8.56
N MET A 148 -18.13 13.47 8.98
CA MET A 148 -17.27 12.54 8.24
C MET A 148 -17.78 12.29 6.81
N ALA A 149 -19.09 12.06 6.63
CA ALA A 149 -19.71 11.85 5.32
C ALA A 149 -19.65 13.11 4.44
N ARG A 150 -19.78 14.30 5.04
CA ARG A 150 -19.61 15.58 4.35
C ARG A 150 -18.17 15.75 3.86
N HIS A 151 -17.19 15.62 4.74
CA HIS A 151 -15.78 15.80 4.39
C HIS A 151 -15.27 14.72 3.42
N TYR A 152 -15.80 13.51 3.49
CA TYR A 152 -15.54 12.47 2.49
C TYR A 152 -16.01 12.89 1.07
N ARG A 153 -17.17 13.55 0.95
CA ARG A 153 -17.64 14.10 -0.32
C ARG A 153 -16.75 15.25 -0.79
N ASP A 154 -16.31 16.12 0.10
CA ASP A 154 -15.38 17.21 -0.23
C ASP A 154 -14.06 16.66 -0.79
N LEU A 155 -13.50 15.62 -0.16
CA LEU A 155 -12.32 14.90 -0.66
C LEU A 155 -12.55 14.29 -2.05
N ALA A 156 -13.74 13.73 -2.30
CA ALA A 156 -14.11 13.21 -3.62
C ALA A 156 -14.15 14.31 -4.69
N LEU A 157 -14.63 15.51 -4.35
CA LEU A 157 -14.67 16.67 -5.23
C LEU A 157 -13.26 17.22 -5.50
N CYS A 158 -12.42 17.36 -4.47
CA CYS A 158 -11.02 17.78 -4.64
C CYS A 158 -10.26 16.84 -5.60
N LYS A 159 -10.47 15.52 -5.46
CA LYS A 159 -9.88 14.54 -6.37
C LYS A 159 -10.36 14.72 -7.81
N LYS A 160 -11.66 14.96 -8.02
CA LYS A 160 -12.22 15.18 -9.36
C LYS A 160 -11.63 16.43 -10.03
N LYS A 161 -11.50 17.54 -9.29
CA LYS A 161 -10.88 18.78 -9.79
C LYS A 161 -9.43 18.54 -10.22
N CYS A 162 -8.60 17.99 -9.32
CA CYS A 162 -7.20 17.69 -9.62
C CYS A 162 -7.03 16.71 -10.80
N HIS A 163 -7.93 15.75 -10.99
CA HIS A 163 -7.87 14.85 -12.14
C HIS A 163 -8.37 15.49 -13.44
N ALA A 164 -9.24 16.50 -13.39
CA ALA A 164 -9.67 17.22 -14.58
C ALA A 164 -8.56 18.13 -15.12
N ASP A 165 -7.80 18.76 -14.23
CA ASP A 165 -6.73 19.70 -14.58
C ASP A 165 -5.42 19.01 -14.99
N HIS A 166 -5.28 17.70 -14.72
CA HIS A 166 -4.08 16.90 -14.99
C HIS A 166 -4.36 15.52 -15.63
N ALA A 167 -5.44 15.40 -16.41
CA ALA A 167 -5.79 14.19 -17.18
C ALA A 167 -4.89 14.01 -18.42
#